data_AF-A0A8S1QVM7-F1
#
_entry.id   AF-A0A8S1QVM7-F1
#
_cell.length_a   1.000
_cell.length_b   1.000
_cell.length_c   1.000
_cell.angle_alpha   90.00
_cell.angle_beta   90.00
_cell.angle_gamma   90.00
#
_symmetry.space_group_name_H-M   'P 1'
#
loop_
_entity.id
_entity.type
_entity.pdbx_description
1 polymer ?
#
loop_
_entity_poly.entity_id
_entity_poly.type
_entity_poly.pdbx_seq_one_letter_code
_entity_poly.pdbx_strand_id
1 'polypeptide(L)'
;MQFILLIVCIVAFIDCKLKVLRPAELVNHLGSKVNIALANFGQIPFGHRLMGYVDMAQPNNGCNSLKPTNGSQFILIERGNCTFVTKVRNAQNAGYSLAIIGNNNDQTLESDFVMADDGNGYAVDIPSIFIALKDFNIMKEYVQKFNVYDSTDEKVFVLVKFDVEKKENVDVIFRLEVNNRDSYRIVDEFQQYYDLLKNEQVNYTLLYSIFNSNNSETEYLIDESNCICERRYCAIDPDGEGIGSGKNIIEESIRQTCIFKHFPQKYFQYMNKFNFECTKAQAYSTCGSRIINNLEISADDIVKCRDESFKDPFTHQTTKNLTNSYNAILEHQMILLENAGMVGLPSVVVNSIVYKGQLTGKGIFGEICNSFITPPSICKEEVENYYQFSFSGTHYLFWVLLIVSILIAIFIIVLYFLFKKFVQRDSVEVTQVQVNEMVSQYIKFYEGKDQQKQNSY
;
A
#
# COMPACT_ATOMS: atom_id res chain seq x y z
N MET A 1 43.53 -18.89 -29.76
CA MET A 1 42.38 -18.19 -30.40
C MET A 1 41.08 -18.92 -30.05
N GLN A 2 40.74 -19.03 -28.75
CA GLN A 2 39.57 -19.78 -28.29
C GLN A 2 39.23 -19.50 -26.82
N PHE A 3 39.03 -18.23 -26.41
CA PHE A 3 38.54 -17.87 -25.06
C PHE A 3 37.85 -16.50 -25.02
N ILE A 4 37.01 -16.19 -26.02
CA ILE A 4 36.18 -14.97 -25.99
C ILE A 4 34.81 -15.32 -26.61
N LEU A 5 33.93 -15.99 -25.87
CA LEU A 5 32.49 -16.09 -26.19
C LEU A 5 31.71 -16.84 -25.11
N LEU A 6 31.64 -16.29 -23.89
CA LEU A 6 30.60 -16.70 -22.93
C LEU A 6 30.44 -15.71 -21.76
N ILE A 7 30.31 -14.43 -22.08
CA ILE A 7 29.68 -13.45 -21.19
C ILE A 7 28.66 -12.69 -22.05
N VAL A 8 27.60 -13.39 -22.46
CA VAL A 8 26.34 -12.72 -22.76
C VAL A 8 25.67 -12.59 -21.41
N CYS A 9 25.78 -11.39 -20.85
CA CYS A 9 25.04 -10.95 -19.69
C CYS A 9 23.60 -11.45 -19.79
N ILE A 10 23.22 -12.31 -18.85
CA ILE A 10 21.83 -12.53 -18.51
C ILE A 10 21.37 -11.20 -17.90
N VAL A 11 20.99 -10.24 -18.74
CA VAL A 11 20.00 -9.25 -18.35
C VAL A 11 18.71 -10.06 -18.30
N ALA A 12 18.44 -10.66 -17.13
CA ALA A 12 17.11 -11.13 -16.84
C ALA A 12 16.26 -9.87 -16.77
N PHE A 13 15.66 -9.46 -17.89
CA PHE A 13 14.55 -8.54 -17.87
C PHE A 13 13.47 -9.19 -17.02
N ILE A 14 13.37 -8.75 -15.77
CA ILE A 14 12.25 -9.06 -14.90
C ILE A 14 11.08 -8.24 -15.43
N ASP A 15 10.47 -8.76 -16.47
CA ASP A 15 9.15 -8.35 -16.87
C ASP A 15 8.17 -8.94 -15.86
N CYS A 16 7.40 -8.08 -15.21
CA CYS A 16 6.10 -8.46 -14.68
C CYS A 16 5.27 -8.96 -15.89
N LYS A 17 4.76 -10.20 -15.85
CA LYS A 17 4.05 -10.81 -17.00
C LYS A 17 2.67 -11.30 -16.62
N LEU A 18 1.70 -10.95 -17.46
CA LEU A 18 0.42 -11.63 -17.53
C LEU A 18 0.55 -12.80 -18.52
N LYS A 19 0.15 -14.00 -18.08
CA LYS A 19 0.06 -15.18 -18.93
C LYS A 19 -1.39 -15.67 -18.93
N VAL A 20 -1.99 -15.76 -20.11
CA VAL A 20 -3.24 -16.47 -20.27
C VAL A 20 -2.98 -17.97 -20.22
N LEU A 21 -3.74 -18.70 -19.42
CA LEU A 21 -3.67 -20.14 -19.30
C LEU A 21 -4.83 -20.83 -20.02
N ARG A 22 -6.00 -20.17 -20.09
CA ARG A 22 -7.22 -20.68 -20.73
C ARG A 22 -8.06 -19.55 -21.31
N PRO A 23 -8.89 -19.81 -22.34
CA PRO A 23 -8.94 -21.05 -23.13
C PRO A 23 -7.74 -21.20 -24.09
N ALA A 24 -7.48 -22.40 -24.61
CA ALA A 24 -6.34 -22.68 -25.48
C ALA A 24 -6.34 -21.82 -26.77
N GLU A 25 -7.52 -21.54 -27.33
CA GLU A 25 -7.67 -20.63 -28.47
C GLU A 25 -7.15 -19.22 -28.16
N LEU A 26 -7.49 -18.69 -26.98
CA LEU A 26 -7.03 -17.39 -26.53
C LEU A 26 -5.51 -17.37 -26.33
N VAL A 27 -4.94 -18.45 -25.77
CA VAL A 27 -3.49 -18.60 -25.61
C VAL A 27 -2.78 -18.54 -26.96
N ASN A 28 -3.33 -19.20 -27.99
CA ASN A 28 -2.76 -19.18 -29.34
C ASN A 28 -2.89 -17.79 -30.00
N HIS A 29 -3.95 -17.04 -29.69
CA HIS A 29 -4.20 -15.73 -30.30
C HIS A 29 -3.41 -14.58 -29.67
N LEU A 30 -3.37 -14.50 -28.33
CA LEU A 30 -2.56 -13.51 -27.59
C LEU A 30 -1.06 -13.84 -27.63
N GLY A 31 -0.73 -15.12 -27.84
CA GLY A 31 0.63 -15.62 -27.70
C GLY A 31 1.00 -15.91 -26.24
N SER A 32 2.29 -16.14 -26.00
CA SER A 32 2.74 -16.73 -24.73
C SER A 32 2.74 -15.78 -23.53
N LYS A 33 2.81 -14.46 -23.74
CA LYS A 33 3.08 -13.44 -22.70
C LYS A 33 2.48 -12.08 -23.09
N VAL A 34 1.79 -11.45 -22.16
CA VAL A 34 1.26 -10.07 -22.26
C VAL A 34 2.09 -9.17 -21.34
N ASN A 35 2.60 -8.08 -21.89
CA ASN A 35 3.34 -7.07 -21.12
C ASN A 35 2.36 -6.28 -20.26
N ILE A 36 2.78 -5.94 -19.05
CA ILE A 36 1.95 -5.20 -18.09
C ILE A 36 2.73 -4.04 -17.48
N ALA A 37 1.99 -2.98 -17.15
CA ALA A 37 2.48 -1.93 -16.25
C ALA A 37 1.73 -2.00 -14.91
N LEU A 38 2.46 -1.78 -13.81
CA LEU A 38 1.91 -1.77 -12.45
C LEU A 38 1.42 -0.37 -12.06
N ALA A 39 0.43 -0.33 -11.18
CA ALA A 39 0.01 0.92 -10.55
C ALA A 39 0.99 1.41 -9.48
N ASN A 40 1.00 2.72 -9.24
CA ASN A 40 1.66 3.35 -8.09
C ASN A 40 0.73 3.47 -6.87
N PHE A 41 -0.28 2.60 -6.79
CA PHE A 41 -1.23 2.50 -5.68
C PHE A 41 -1.69 1.04 -5.54
N GLY A 42 -2.38 0.71 -4.46
CA GLY A 42 -2.71 -0.69 -4.14
C GLY A 42 -1.53 -1.42 -3.50
N GLN A 43 -1.82 -2.57 -2.88
CA GLN A 43 -0.77 -3.45 -2.38
C GLN A 43 -0.34 -4.39 -3.50
N ILE A 44 0.93 -4.29 -3.88
CA ILE A 44 1.51 -5.17 -4.89
C ILE A 44 2.12 -6.37 -4.17
N PRO A 45 1.70 -7.60 -4.50
CA PRO A 45 2.20 -8.79 -3.83
C PRO A 45 3.50 -9.27 -4.47
N PHE A 46 4.54 -8.49 -4.28
CA PHE A 46 5.86 -8.75 -4.83
C PHE A 46 6.42 -10.10 -4.39
N GLY A 47 7.12 -10.77 -5.30
CA GLY A 47 7.60 -12.15 -5.13
C GLY A 47 6.52 -13.22 -5.36
N HIS A 48 5.25 -12.84 -5.47
CA HIS A 48 4.13 -13.77 -5.55
C HIS A 48 3.49 -13.83 -6.93
N ARG A 49 2.55 -14.79 -7.06
CA ARG A 49 1.77 -15.01 -8.27
C ARG A 49 0.29 -15.03 -7.96
N LEU A 50 -0.48 -14.31 -8.76
CA LEU A 50 -1.94 -14.32 -8.70
C LEU A 50 -2.51 -15.14 -9.84
N MET A 51 -3.47 -16.01 -9.54
CA MET A 51 -4.21 -16.77 -10.55
C MET A 51 -5.70 -16.61 -10.33
N GLY A 52 -6.46 -16.51 -11.41
CA GLY A 52 -7.89 -16.24 -11.29
C GLY A 52 -8.59 -16.24 -12.62
N TYR A 53 -9.89 -16.49 -12.57
CA TYR A 53 -10.77 -16.25 -13.71
C TYR A 53 -11.04 -14.76 -13.86
N VAL A 54 -11.15 -14.32 -15.12
CA VAL A 54 -11.33 -12.92 -15.50
C VAL A 54 -12.75 -12.70 -16.02
N ASP A 55 -13.46 -11.74 -15.44
CA ASP A 55 -14.72 -11.23 -15.97
C ASP A 55 -14.59 -9.81 -16.51
N MET A 56 -15.62 -9.33 -17.20
CA MET A 56 -15.72 -7.96 -17.70
C MET A 56 -16.50 -7.11 -16.72
N ALA A 57 -15.98 -5.93 -16.39
CA ALA A 57 -16.66 -4.97 -15.52
C ALA A 57 -18.03 -4.60 -16.07
N GLN A 58 -19.01 -4.45 -15.17
CA GLN A 58 -20.35 -3.96 -15.49
C GLN A 58 -20.72 -2.85 -14.49
N PRO A 59 -20.67 -1.56 -14.88
CA PRO A 59 -20.33 -1.04 -16.23
C PRO A 59 -18.86 -1.24 -16.63
N ASN A 60 -18.59 -1.38 -17.93
CA ASN A 60 -17.26 -1.68 -18.50
C ASN A 60 -16.15 -0.70 -18.08
N ASN A 61 -16.50 0.57 -17.84
CA ASN A 61 -15.55 1.60 -17.44
C ASN A 61 -15.22 1.59 -15.94
N GLY A 62 -15.90 0.81 -15.10
CA GLY A 62 -15.61 0.72 -13.67
C GLY A 62 -15.79 2.01 -12.88
N CYS A 63 -16.45 3.04 -13.43
CA CYS A 63 -16.58 4.34 -12.76
C CYS A 63 -17.69 4.38 -11.70
N ASN A 64 -18.64 3.44 -11.78
CA ASN A 64 -19.68 3.25 -10.77
C ASN A 64 -19.50 1.90 -10.08
N SER A 65 -20.27 1.67 -9.00
CA SER A 65 -20.24 0.41 -8.26
C SER A 65 -20.40 -0.79 -9.21
N LEU A 66 -19.48 -1.74 -9.08
CA LEU A 66 -19.48 -2.97 -9.88
C LEU A 66 -20.29 -4.05 -9.19
N LYS A 67 -20.90 -4.94 -9.99
CA LYS A 67 -21.56 -6.14 -9.47
C LYS A 67 -20.53 -7.25 -9.28
N PRO A 68 -20.49 -7.92 -8.11
CA PRO A 68 -19.71 -9.14 -7.96
C PRO A 68 -20.20 -10.19 -8.94
N THR A 69 -19.29 -10.93 -9.55
CA THR A 69 -19.63 -12.12 -10.34
C THR A 69 -19.31 -13.38 -9.56
N ASN A 70 -20.13 -14.42 -9.75
CA ASN A 70 -19.88 -15.71 -9.12
C ASN A 70 -18.74 -16.43 -9.85
N GLY A 71 -17.59 -16.59 -9.18
CA GLY A 71 -16.51 -17.48 -9.60
C GLY A 71 -15.31 -16.81 -10.26
N SER A 72 -15.32 -15.49 -10.47
CA SER A 72 -14.16 -14.76 -11.02
C SER A 72 -13.47 -13.91 -9.98
N GLN A 73 -12.15 -14.02 -9.93
CA GLN A 73 -11.32 -13.32 -8.96
C GLN A 73 -10.82 -11.99 -9.54
N PHE A 74 -10.67 -11.89 -10.86
CA PHE A 74 -10.10 -10.72 -11.54
C PHE A 74 -11.13 -10.07 -12.45
N ILE A 75 -10.93 -8.77 -12.68
CA ILE A 75 -11.87 -7.96 -13.47
C ILE A 75 -11.15 -7.15 -14.55
N LEU A 76 -11.72 -7.16 -15.75
CA LEU A 76 -11.26 -6.42 -16.92
C LEU A 76 -12.04 -5.10 -17.03
N ILE A 77 -11.33 -3.96 -17.12
CA ILE A 77 -11.92 -2.61 -17.06
C ILE A 77 -11.38 -1.73 -18.19
N GLU A 78 -12.25 -0.98 -18.85
CA GLU A 78 -11.87 0.00 -19.88
C GLU A 78 -11.31 1.30 -19.25
N ARG A 79 -10.21 1.82 -19.80
CA ARG A 79 -9.68 3.16 -19.45
C ARG A 79 -10.61 4.28 -19.94
N GLY A 80 -10.71 5.35 -19.14
CA GLY A 80 -11.46 6.57 -19.47
C GLY A 80 -12.49 6.95 -18.40
N ASN A 81 -13.08 8.14 -18.53
CA ASN A 81 -14.20 8.68 -17.74
C ASN A 81 -13.94 8.98 -16.25
N CYS A 82 -13.10 8.22 -15.57
CA CYS A 82 -12.73 8.39 -14.17
C CYS A 82 -11.28 7.94 -13.94
N THR A 83 -10.74 8.23 -12.75
CA THR A 83 -9.36 7.91 -12.37
C THR A 83 -9.10 6.40 -12.26
N PHE A 84 -7.85 5.98 -12.36
CA PHE A 84 -7.47 4.57 -12.16
C PHE A 84 -7.85 4.08 -10.76
N VAL A 85 -7.55 4.87 -9.72
CA VAL A 85 -7.91 4.58 -8.33
C VAL A 85 -9.41 4.32 -8.19
N THR A 86 -10.27 5.17 -8.77
CA THR A 86 -11.73 4.96 -8.71
C THR A 86 -12.14 3.60 -9.28
N LYS A 87 -11.57 3.22 -10.44
CA LYS A 87 -11.86 1.93 -11.09
C LYS A 87 -11.48 0.74 -10.20
N VAL A 88 -10.26 0.77 -9.68
CA VAL A 88 -9.72 -0.33 -8.87
C VAL A 88 -10.42 -0.39 -7.51
N ARG A 89 -10.77 0.75 -6.91
CA ARG A 89 -11.59 0.80 -5.69
C ARG A 89 -12.98 0.20 -5.91
N ASN A 90 -13.63 0.49 -7.04
CA ASN A 90 -14.92 -0.13 -7.35
C ASN A 90 -14.81 -1.64 -7.59
N ALA A 91 -13.69 -2.10 -8.18
CA ALA A 91 -13.38 -3.53 -8.29
C ALA A 91 -13.18 -4.20 -6.92
N GLN A 92 -12.38 -3.59 -6.06
CA GLN A 92 -12.18 -4.05 -4.69
C GLN A 92 -13.49 -4.13 -3.91
N ASN A 93 -14.33 -3.10 -3.99
CA ASN A 93 -15.64 -3.08 -3.32
C ASN A 93 -16.59 -4.17 -3.84
N ALA A 94 -16.42 -4.61 -5.08
CA ALA A 94 -17.14 -5.73 -5.67
C ALA A 94 -16.50 -7.10 -5.37
N GLY A 95 -15.43 -7.15 -4.58
CA GLY A 95 -14.81 -8.40 -4.12
C GLY A 95 -13.80 -9.01 -5.09
N TYR A 96 -13.37 -8.29 -6.13
CA TYR A 96 -12.28 -8.74 -6.99
C TYR A 96 -10.93 -8.57 -6.29
N SER A 97 -9.99 -9.47 -6.59
CA SER A 97 -8.64 -9.49 -5.98
C SER A 97 -7.56 -8.91 -6.89
N LEU A 98 -7.87 -8.59 -8.15
CA LEU A 98 -6.98 -7.88 -9.09
C LEU A 98 -7.79 -7.21 -10.21
N ALA A 99 -7.41 -5.99 -10.58
CA ALA A 99 -7.98 -5.26 -11.70
C ALA A 99 -7.02 -5.21 -12.91
N ILE A 100 -7.53 -5.53 -14.10
CA ILE A 100 -6.83 -5.47 -15.38
C ILE A 100 -7.43 -4.31 -16.17
N ILE A 101 -6.67 -3.23 -16.33
CA ILE A 101 -7.11 -2.03 -17.03
C ILE A 101 -6.56 -2.04 -18.46
N GLY A 102 -7.46 -1.91 -19.43
CA GLY A 102 -7.10 -1.80 -20.85
C GLY A 102 -6.80 -0.38 -21.27
N ASN A 103 -5.71 -0.20 -22.00
CA ASN A 103 -5.47 1.06 -22.69
C ASN A 103 -6.60 1.36 -23.70
N ASN A 104 -6.79 2.64 -24.01
CA ASN A 104 -7.80 3.12 -24.95
C ASN A 104 -7.21 3.73 -26.23
N ASN A 105 -5.88 3.71 -26.38
CA ASN A 105 -5.16 4.11 -27.57
C ASN A 105 -4.28 2.96 -28.08
N ASP A 106 -3.93 2.99 -29.36
CA ASP A 106 -3.16 1.92 -30.02
C ASP A 106 -1.64 2.05 -29.81
N GLN A 107 -1.22 2.84 -28.82
CA GLN A 107 0.19 2.95 -28.48
C GLN A 107 0.64 1.65 -27.80
N THR A 108 1.82 1.17 -28.18
CA THR A 108 2.49 0.11 -27.45
C THR A 108 2.69 0.55 -26.00
N LEU A 109 2.59 -0.38 -25.06
CA LEU A 109 2.93 -0.11 -23.68
C LEU A 109 4.40 0.31 -23.61
N GLU A 110 4.64 1.59 -23.40
CA GLU A 110 5.95 2.09 -23.07
C GLU A 110 6.34 1.57 -21.68
N SER A 111 7.62 1.22 -21.51
CA SER A 111 8.14 0.62 -20.27
C SER A 111 8.00 1.52 -19.04
N ASP A 112 7.80 2.81 -19.25
CA ASP A 112 7.68 3.85 -18.24
C ASP A 112 6.22 4.25 -17.95
N PHE A 113 5.23 3.64 -18.61
CA PHE A 113 3.83 3.94 -18.30
C PHE A 113 3.51 3.54 -16.86
N VAL A 114 2.92 4.46 -16.10
CA VAL A 114 2.51 4.25 -14.71
C VAL A 114 1.08 4.71 -14.53
N MET A 115 0.25 3.84 -13.93
CA MET A 115 -1.07 4.28 -13.48
C MET A 115 -0.92 5.15 -12.23
N ALA A 116 -1.12 6.45 -12.42
CA ALA A 116 -0.99 7.45 -11.36
C ALA A 116 -2.08 7.32 -10.29
N ASP A 117 -1.69 7.61 -9.04
CA ASP A 117 -2.59 7.82 -7.92
C ASP A 117 -3.27 9.19 -8.06
N ASP A 118 -4.56 9.28 -7.71
CA ASP A 118 -5.33 10.52 -7.69
C ASP A 118 -5.38 11.18 -6.29
N GLY A 119 -4.57 10.68 -5.36
CA GLY A 119 -4.53 11.08 -3.95
C GLY A 119 -5.40 10.21 -3.04
N ASN A 120 -6.16 9.26 -3.58
CA ASN A 120 -6.99 8.32 -2.82
C ASN A 120 -6.56 6.86 -2.97
N GLY A 121 -5.39 6.60 -3.54
CA GLY A 121 -4.83 5.26 -3.72
C GLY A 121 -4.59 4.50 -2.43
N TYR A 122 -4.51 5.21 -1.30
CA TYR A 122 -4.42 4.61 0.04
C TYR A 122 -5.67 3.80 0.45
N ALA A 123 -6.80 4.01 -0.22
CA ALA A 123 -8.03 3.26 0.01
C ALA A 123 -8.17 2.02 -0.89
N VAL A 124 -7.10 1.68 -1.62
CA VAL A 124 -7.03 0.53 -2.51
C VAL A 124 -5.99 -0.45 -1.94
N ASP A 125 -6.40 -1.70 -1.75
CA ASP A 125 -5.61 -2.80 -1.24
C ASP A 125 -5.28 -3.84 -2.31
N ILE A 126 -6.09 -3.94 -3.37
CA ILE A 126 -5.83 -4.91 -4.44
C ILE A 126 -4.81 -4.38 -5.47
N PRO A 127 -3.98 -5.25 -6.05
CA PRO A 127 -3.11 -4.86 -7.15
C PRO A 127 -3.91 -4.54 -8.41
N SER A 128 -3.33 -3.70 -9.26
CA SER A 128 -3.84 -3.46 -10.61
C SER A 128 -2.73 -3.45 -11.64
N ILE A 129 -3.07 -3.98 -12.82
CA ILE A 129 -2.18 -4.08 -13.97
C ILE A 129 -2.80 -3.38 -15.17
N PHE A 130 -1.97 -2.82 -16.03
CA PHE A 130 -2.38 -2.14 -17.24
C PHE A 130 -1.86 -2.89 -18.46
N ILE A 131 -2.73 -3.15 -19.45
CA ILE A 131 -2.40 -3.88 -20.69
C ILE A 131 -2.66 -3.03 -21.93
N ALA A 132 -1.96 -3.35 -23.03
CA ALA A 132 -2.11 -2.66 -24.30
C ALA A 132 -3.54 -2.83 -24.86
N LEU A 133 -4.01 -1.87 -25.66
CA LEU A 133 -5.35 -1.89 -26.25
C LEU A 133 -5.59 -3.16 -27.07
N LYS A 134 -4.59 -3.58 -27.85
CA LYS A 134 -4.64 -4.82 -28.64
C LYS A 134 -4.94 -6.04 -27.76
N ASP A 135 -4.14 -6.25 -26.73
CA ASP A 135 -4.27 -7.43 -25.85
C ASP A 135 -5.58 -7.38 -25.07
N PHE A 136 -5.97 -6.19 -24.61
CA PHE A 136 -7.24 -5.96 -23.94
C PHE A 136 -8.44 -6.33 -24.82
N ASN A 137 -8.47 -5.88 -26.07
CA ASN A 137 -9.58 -6.15 -26.98
C ASN A 137 -9.72 -7.65 -27.27
N ILE A 138 -8.59 -8.35 -27.46
CA ILE A 138 -8.60 -9.81 -27.64
C ILE A 138 -9.15 -10.50 -26.39
N MET A 139 -8.68 -10.14 -25.18
CA MET A 139 -9.22 -10.72 -23.94
C MET A 139 -10.70 -10.42 -23.76
N LYS A 140 -11.12 -9.17 -24.03
CA LYS A 140 -12.50 -8.71 -23.89
C LYS A 140 -13.46 -9.51 -24.76
N GLU A 141 -13.10 -9.79 -26.02
CA GLU A 141 -13.93 -10.59 -26.93
C GLU A 141 -14.24 -11.97 -26.33
N TYR A 142 -13.22 -12.63 -25.78
CA TYR A 142 -13.37 -13.96 -25.18
C TYR A 142 -14.19 -13.92 -23.89
N VAL A 143 -13.89 -12.97 -23.00
CA VAL A 143 -14.66 -12.80 -21.75
C VAL A 143 -16.14 -12.56 -22.02
N GLN A 144 -16.48 -11.75 -23.04
CA GLN A 144 -17.86 -11.46 -23.42
C GLN A 144 -18.56 -12.66 -24.08
N LYS A 145 -17.83 -13.45 -24.88
CA LYS A 145 -18.37 -14.64 -25.56
C LYS A 145 -18.77 -15.75 -24.58
N PHE A 146 -17.97 -15.98 -23.54
CA PHE A 146 -18.15 -17.11 -22.60
C PHE A 146 -18.93 -16.75 -21.33
N ASN A 147 -19.57 -15.57 -21.32
CA ASN A 147 -20.56 -15.07 -20.36
C ASN A 147 -20.65 -15.86 -19.03
N VAL A 148 -19.84 -15.46 -18.03
CA VAL A 148 -19.83 -15.68 -16.55
C VAL A 148 -20.47 -16.92 -15.89
N TYR A 149 -21.46 -17.59 -16.47
CA TYR A 149 -22.41 -18.44 -15.76
C TYR A 149 -22.05 -19.93 -15.67
N ASP A 150 -20.98 -20.42 -16.30
CA ASP A 150 -20.68 -21.85 -16.20
C ASP A 150 -19.21 -22.22 -16.04
N SER A 151 -19.03 -23.33 -15.34
CA SER A 151 -17.81 -24.04 -14.96
C SER A 151 -17.10 -24.72 -16.13
N THR A 152 -17.19 -24.16 -17.33
CA THR A 152 -16.56 -24.75 -18.52
C THR A 152 -15.09 -24.36 -18.62
N ASP A 153 -14.34 -25.24 -19.29
CA ASP A 153 -12.93 -25.11 -19.65
C ASP A 153 -12.60 -23.87 -20.54
N GLU A 154 -13.62 -23.06 -20.83
CA GLU A 154 -13.65 -21.96 -21.79
C GLU A 154 -13.49 -20.58 -21.14
N LYS A 155 -13.70 -20.48 -19.81
CA LYS A 155 -13.49 -19.22 -19.09
C LYS A 155 -12.04 -18.76 -19.18
N VAL A 156 -11.86 -17.44 -19.31
CA VAL A 156 -10.54 -16.82 -19.34
C VAL A 156 -9.89 -16.97 -17.97
N PHE A 157 -8.81 -17.76 -17.90
CA PHE A 157 -8.04 -17.99 -16.68
C PHE A 157 -6.61 -17.52 -16.90
N VAL A 158 -6.11 -16.69 -15.99
CA VAL A 158 -4.81 -16.04 -16.15
C VAL A 158 -3.93 -16.22 -14.92
N LEU A 159 -2.62 -16.10 -15.15
CA LEU A 159 -1.56 -16.03 -14.15
C LEU A 159 -0.86 -14.67 -14.28
N VAL A 160 -0.81 -13.91 -13.20
CA VAL A 160 -0.02 -12.67 -13.08
C VAL A 160 1.16 -12.94 -12.17
N LYS A 161 2.37 -12.58 -12.59
CA LYS A 161 3.59 -12.70 -11.79
C LYS A 161 4.09 -11.32 -11.38
N PHE A 162 4.34 -11.13 -10.09
CA PHE A 162 4.95 -9.92 -9.53
C PHE A 162 6.40 -10.23 -9.19
N ASP A 163 7.21 -10.43 -10.23
CA ASP A 163 8.59 -10.88 -10.07
C ASP A 163 9.45 -9.75 -9.43
N VAL A 164 10.43 -10.14 -8.61
CA VAL A 164 11.39 -9.24 -7.93
C VAL A 164 12.82 -9.63 -8.25
N GLU A 165 13.73 -8.65 -8.27
CA GLU A 165 15.16 -8.94 -8.36
C GLU A 165 15.68 -9.42 -7.01
N LYS A 166 16.20 -10.65 -6.96
CA LYS A 166 16.70 -11.26 -5.73
C LYS A 166 18.22 -11.14 -5.62
N LYS A 167 18.72 -10.74 -4.44
CA LYS A 167 20.15 -10.72 -4.09
C LYS A 167 20.39 -11.32 -2.71
N GLU A 168 21.64 -11.69 -2.41
CA GLU A 168 22.05 -12.02 -1.04
C GLU A 168 22.09 -10.76 -0.17
N ASN A 169 22.78 -9.72 -0.67
CA ASN A 169 22.75 -8.39 -0.09
C ASN A 169 21.73 -7.54 -0.86
N VAL A 170 20.66 -7.13 -0.18
CA VAL A 170 19.60 -6.31 -0.78
C VAL A 170 20.01 -4.84 -0.74
N ASP A 171 19.98 -4.17 -1.89
CA ASP A 171 20.28 -2.74 -2.00
C ASP A 171 18.97 -1.94 -2.01
N VAL A 172 18.83 -0.98 -1.10
CA VAL A 172 17.65 -0.13 -0.94
C VAL A 172 18.06 1.33 -1.05
N ILE A 173 17.48 2.04 -2.03
CA ILE A 173 17.74 3.45 -2.24
C ILE A 173 16.45 4.22 -1.99
N PHE A 174 16.49 5.19 -1.07
CA PHE A 174 15.43 6.15 -0.85
C PHE A 174 15.77 7.46 -1.57
N ARG A 175 14.88 7.93 -2.43
CA ARG A 175 14.91 9.28 -2.97
C ARG A 175 13.93 10.16 -2.21
N LEU A 176 14.49 11.14 -1.52
CA LEU A 176 13.81 12.02 -0.57
C LEU A 176 14.00 13.48 -0.99
N GLU A 177 13.25 14.37 -0.35
CA GLU A 177 13.41 15.81 -0.51
C GLU A 177 13.13 16.54 0.80
N VAL A 178 13.99 17.49 1.17
CA VAL A 178 13.98 18.16 2.49
C VAL A 178 12.70 18.97 2.73
N ASN A 179 12.07 19.52 1.70
CA ASN A 179 10.82 20.29 1.81
C ASN A 179 9.56 19.46 1.49
N ASN A 180 9.71 18.13 1.30
CA ASN A 180 8.60 17.25 0.95
C ASN A 180 8.11 16.46 2.18
N ARG A 181 6.88 16.74 2.63
CA ARG A 181 6.30 16.08 3.82
C ARG A 181 6.15 14.57 3.67
N ASP A 182 5.88 14.08 2.48
CA ASP A 182 5.76 12.64 2.22
C ASP A 182 7.11 11.91 2.40
N SER A 183 8.23 12.58 2.14
CA SER A 183 9.58 12.04 2.41
C SER A 183 9.79 11.79 3.90
N TYR A 184 9.30 12.69 4.76
CA TYR A 184 9.36 12.46 6.22
C TYR A 184 8.37 11.39 6.67
N ARG A 185 7.15 11.39 6.12
CA ARG A 185 6.14 10.36 6.43
C ARG A 185 6.67 8.96 6.14
N ILE A 186 7.26 8.74 4.96
CA ILE A 186 7.75 7.40 4.59
C ILE A 186 8.94 6.95 5.44
N VAL A 187 9.84 7.86 5.80
CA VAL A 187 10.96 7.57 6.70
C VAL A 187 10.47 7.21 8.11
N ASP A 188 9.48 7.95 8.62
CA ASP A 188 8.85 7.69 9.92
C ASP A 188 8.15 6.32 9.95
N GLU A 189 7.31 6.02 8.96
CA GLU A 189 6.66 4.72 8.82
C GLU A 189 7.66 3.56 8.71
N PHE A 190 8.78 3.78 8.00
CA PHE A 190 9.79 2.77 7.74
C PHE A 190 10.71 2.49 8.94
N GLN A 191 10.83 3.42 9.90
CA GLN A 191 11.75 3.31 11.03
C GLN A 191 11.66 1.95 11.76
N GLN A 192 10.44 1.50 12.05
CA GLN A 192 10.24 0.22 12.74
C GLN A 192 10.80 -0.98 11.96
N TYR A 193 10.72 -0.95 10.62
CA TYR A 193 11.21 -2.01 9.75
C TYR A 193 12.71 -1.92 9.54
N TYR A 194 13.27 -0.71 9.53
CA TYR A 194 14.72 -0.53 9.63
C TYR A 194 15.26 -1.19 10.91
N ASP A 195 14.59 -0.99 12.05
CA ASP A 195 15.00 -1.61 13.32
C ASP A 195 14.96 -3.15 13.30
N LEU A 196 14.04 -3.73 12.52
CA LEU A 196 13.94 -5.17 12.28
C LEU A 196 15.06 -5.68 11.37
N LEU A 197 15.42 -4.91 10.34
CA LEU A 197 16.35 -5.31 9.28
C LEU A 197 17.81 -4.88 9.50
N LYS A 198 18.10 -4.02 10.48
CA LYS A 198 19.43 -3.40 10.67
C LYS A 198 20.59 -4.38 10.88
N ASN A 199 20.31 -5.61 11.29
CA ASN A 199 21.31 -6.67 11.48
C ASN A 199 21.36 -7.65 10.30
N GLU A 200 20.51 -7.46 9.30
CA GLU A 200 20.43 -8.27 8.09
C GLU A 200 21.26 -7.65 6.96
N GLN A 201 21.43 -8.39 5.86
CA GLN A 201 22.22 -7.97 4.70
C GLN A 201 21.46 -6.96 3.82
N VAL A 202 21.17 -5.78 4.36
CA VAL A 202 20.52 -4.68 3.62
C VAL A 202 21.39 -3.43 3.59
N ASN A 203 21.70 -2.96 2.39
CA ASN A 203 22.44 -1.72 2.17
C ASN A 203 21.46 -0.58 1.90
N TYR A 204 21.44 0.42 2.78
CA TYR A 204 20.57 1.59 2.61
C TYR A 204 21.36 2.78 2.06
N THR A 205 20.81 3.41 1.03
CA THR A 205 21.33 4.67 0.45
C THR A 205 20.24 5.72 0.45
N LEU A 206 20.59 6.94 0.90
CA LEU A 206 19.69 8.09 0.85
C LEU A 206 20.16 9.03 -0.26
N LEU A 207 19.23 9.44 -1.13
CA LEU A 207 19.44 10.40 -2.21
C LEU A 207 18.48 11.57 -2.02
N TYR A 208 18.96 12.79 -2.17
CA TYR A 208 18.17 14.00 -2.13
C TYR A 208 18.07 14.61 -3.52
N SER A 209 16.91 15.18 -3.86
CA SER A 209 16.72 15.89 -5.14
C SER A 209 17.65 17.10 -5.25
N ILE A 210 18.68 16.95 -6.07
CA ILE A 210 19.64 17.99 -6.46
C ILE A 210 19.83 17.92 -7.97
N PHE A 211 20.17 19.05 -8.58
CA PHE A 211 20.43 19.14 -10.02
C PHE A 211 21.63 20.04 -10.31
N ASN A 212 22.18 19.88 -11.51
CA ASN A 212 23.27 20.70 -12.02
C ASN A 212 22.73 21.79 -12.93
N SER A 213 23.17 23.03 -12.72
CA SER A 213 22.78 24.18 -13.53
C SER A 213 23.90 24.67 -14.47
N ASN A 214 25.03 23.99 -14.57
CA ASN A 214 26.18 24.42 -15.38
C ASN A 214 25.97 24.25 -16.90
N ASN A 215 24.75 23.90 -17.33
CA ASN A 215 24.39 23.83 -18.74
C ASN A 215 23.85 25.20 -19.19
N SER A 216 24.40 25.71 -20.30
CA SER A 216 24.15 27.05 -20.87
C SER A 216 22.69 27.37 -21.20
N GLU A 217 21.81 26.36 -21.27
CA GLU A 217 20.39 26.54 -21.60
C GLU A 217 19.52 26.86 -20.38
N THR A 218 19.95 26.47 -19.17
CA THR A 218 19.19 26.66 -17.91
C THR A 218 19.80 27.71 -16.99
N GLU A 219 20.97 28.23 -17.33
CA GLU A 219 21.76 29.17 -16.53
C GLU A 219 21.00 30.46 -16.16
N TYR A 220 20.11 30.95 -17.03
CA TYR A 220 19.29 32.14 -16.79
C TYR A 220 18.02 31.87 -15.96
N LEU A 221 17.66 30.60 -15.77
CA LEU A 221 16.40 30.20 -15.11
C LEU A 221 16.58 29.93 -13.61
N ILE A 222 17.82 29.77 -13.15
CA ILE A 222 18.14 29.36 -11.79
C ILE A 222 18.95 30.46 -11.11
N ASP A 223 18.41 31.01 -10.03
CA ASP A 223 19.10 31.98 -9.18
C ASP A 223 20.33 31.33 -8.51
N GLU A 224 21.45 32.05 -8.51
CA GLU A 224 22.69 31.62 -7.86
C GLU A 224 22.49 31.38 -6.35
N SER A 225 21.54 32.10 -5.73
CA SER A 225 21.17 31.92 -4.32
C SER A 225 20.68 30.49 -4.01
N ASN A 226 20.21 29.75 -5.01
CA ASN A 226 19.70 28.38 -4.91
C ASN A 226 20.78 27.30 -5.04
N CYS A 227 22.04 27.70 -5.18
CA CYS A 227 23.14 26.79 -5.50
C CYS A 227 24.36 26.92 -4.58
N ILE A 228 25.24 25.93 -4.64
CA ILE A 228 26.60 25.95 -4.09
C ILE A 228 27.63 25.49 -5.13
N CYS A 229 28.92 25.69 -4.86
CA CYS A 229 30.02 25.23 -5.71
C CYS A 229 29.92 25.74 -7.17
N GLU A 230 29.83 27.06 -7.37
CA GLU A 230 29.71 27.67 -8.71
C GLU A 230 28.58 27.03 -9.55
N ARG A 231 27.37 26.95 -8.99
CA ARG A 231 26.15 26.41 -9.65
C ARG A 231 26.20 24.92 -10.01
N ARG A 232 27.23 24.19 -9.58
CA ARG A 232 27.35 22.75 -9.79
C ARG A 232 26.25 21.95 -9.08
N TYR A 233 25.84 22.41 -7.90
CA TYR A 233 24.76 21.78 -7.13
C TYR A 233 23.71 22.83 -6.80
N CYS A 234 22.49 22.58 -7.25
CA CYS A 234 21.33 23.43 -7.05
C CYS A 234 20.15 22.60 -6.54
N ALA A 235 19.22 23.26 -5.86
CA ALA A 235 17.93 22.70 -5.48
C ALA A 235 16.81 23.69 -5.79
N ILE A 236 15.58 23.21 -5.86
CA ILE A 236 14.42 24.06 -6.13
C ILE A 236 14.25 25.01 -4.94
N ASP A 237 13.95 26.27 -5.26
CA ASP A 237 13.62 27.28 -4.26
C ASP A 237 12.40 26.83 -3.43
N PRO A 238 12.54 26.70 -2.09
CA PRO A 238 11.47 26.17 -1.26
C PRO A 238 10.34 27.17 -0.98
N ASP A 239 10.55 28.48 -1.13
CA ASP A 239 9.58 29.52 -0.80
C ASP A 239 9.42 30.62 -1.88
N GLY A 240 10.09 30.50 -3.02
CA GLY A 240 9.93 31.37 -4.18
C GLY A 240 10.52 32.76 -3.94
N GLU A 241 9.69 33.79 -3.80
CA GLU A 241 10.17 35.15 -3.44
C GLU A 241 10.49 35.31 -1.93
N GLY A 242 10.63 34.19 -1.22
CA GLY A 242 10.89 34.15 0.21
C GLY A 242 12.36 34.41 0.57
N ILE A 243 12.73 34.02 1.79
CA ILE A 243 14.12 34.19 2.30
C ILE A 243 14.88 32.87 2.22
N GLY A 244 14.16 31.75 2.23
CA GLY A 244 14.75 30.45 2.00
C GLY A 244 15.34 30.39 0.59
N SER A 245 16.31 29.51 0.41
CA SER A 245 16.81 29.21 -0.92
C SER A 245 17.16 27.74 -1.05
N GLY A 246 17.32 27.28 -2.28
CA GLY A 246 17.82 25.96 -2.63
C GLY A 246 19.16 25.65 -1.96
N LYS A 247 20.00 26.65 -1.66
CA LYS A 247 21.20 26.45 -0.86
C LYS A 247 20.89 25.90 0.54
N ASN A 248 19.83 26.37 1.21
CA ASN A 248 19.43 25.82 2.50
C ASN A 248 18.98 24.36 2.39
N ILE A 249 18.34 23.99 1.28
CA ILE A 249 17.96 22.61 0.98
C ILE A 249 19.21 21.74 0.81
N ILE A 250 20.19 22.18 0.03
CA ILE A 250 21.44 21.43 -0.19
C ILE A 250 22.23 21.24 1.12
N GLU A 251 22.38 22.30 1.91
CA GLU A 251 23.09 22.24 3.19
C GLU A 251 22.42 21.26 4.17
N GLU A 252 21.08 21.21 4.18
CA GLU A 252 20.33 20.24 4.98
C GLU A 252 20.46 18.83 4.43
N SER A 253 20.41 18.63 3.11
CA SER A 253 20.64 17.32 2.46
C SER A 253 22.00 16.74 2.84
N ILE A 254 23.07 17.56 2.87
CA ILE A 254 24.40 17.13 3.32
C ILE A 254 24.34 16.71 4.80
N ARG A 255 23.70 17.53 5.65
CA ARG A 255 23.57 17.24 7.09
C ARG A 255 22.84 15.94 7.36
N GLN A 256 21.67 15.74 6.74
CA GLN A 256 20.88 14.52 6.87
C GLN A 256 21.66 13.30 6.38
N THR A 257 22.41 13.43 5.28
CA THR A 257 23.29 12.37 4.77
C THR A 257 24.40 12.03 5.78
N CYS A 258 25.05 13.03 6.37
CA CYS A 258 26.07 12.83 7.39
C CYS A 258 25.51 12.19 8.67
N ILE A 259 24.30 12.59 9.10
CA ILE A 259 23.63 11.98 10.26
C ILE A 259 23.34 10.51 9.97
N PHE A 260 22.80 10.17 8.80
CA PHE A 260 22.54 8.77 8.45
C PHE A 260 23.82 7.93 8.41
N LYS A 261 24.91 8.49 7.87
CA LYS A 261 26.21 7.81 7.77
C LYS A 261 26.82 7.49 9.13
N HIS A 262 26.78 8.42 10.08
CA HIS A 262 27.48 8.30 11.36
C HIS A 262 26.57 7.87 12.52
N PHE A 263 25.28 8.18 12.45
CA PHE A 263 24.31 7.95 13.52
C PHE A 263 22.98 7.41 12.95
N PRO A 264 22.99 6.27 12.22
CA PRO A 264 21.82 5.78 11.49
C PRO A 264 20.59 5.53 12.37
N GLN A 265 20.76 5.12 13.63
CA GLN A 265 19.64 4.95 14.57
C GLN A 265 19.01 6.28 14.98
N LYS A 266 19.81 7.34 15.13
CA LYS A 266 19.33 8.68 15.49
C LYS A 266 18.81 9.47 14.28
N TYR A 267 19.14 9.05 13.06
CA TYR A 267 18.63 9.66 11.83
C TYR A 267 17.11 9.72 11.79
N PHE A 268 16.42 8.61 12.09
CA PHE A 268 14.95 8.58 12.06
C PHE A 268 14.33 9.57 13.07
N GLN A 269 14.92 9.65 14.27
CA GLN A 269 14.50 10.62 15.29
C GLN A 269 14.77 12.07 14.84
N TYR A 270 15.90 12.32 14.17
CA TYR A 270 16.22 13.61 13.59
C TYR A 270 15.20 14.00 12.52
N MET A 271 14.88 13.10 11.58
CA MET A 271 13.90 13.32 10.52
C MET A 271 12.52 13.65 11.07
N ASN A 272 12.05 12.87 12.05
CA ASN A 272 10.77 13.12 12.72
C ASN A 272 10.75 14.52 13.36
N LYS A 273 11.76 14.87 14.17
CA LYS A 273 11.85 16.20 14.80
C LYS A 273 11.96 17.32 13.76
N PHE A 274 12.77 17.14 12.73
CA PHE A 274 13.00 18.16 11.71
C PHE A 274 11.70 18.52 10.98
N ASN A 275 10.91 17.52 10.58
CA ASN A 275 9.62 17.71 9.91
C ASN A 275 8.66 18.63 10.69
N PHE A 276 8.62 18.51 12.01
CA PHE A 276 7.69 19.26 12.86
C PHE A 276 8.28 20.55 13.44
N GLU A 277 9.58 20.59 13.72
CA GLU A 277 10.24 21.74 14.37
C GLU A 277 10.82 22.75 13.36
N CYS A 278 11.25 22.30 12.17
CA CYS A 278 11.99 23.11 11.19
C CYS A 278 11.12 23.43 9.97
N THR A 279 10.23 24.41 10.09
CA THR A 279 9.21 24.71 9.06
C THR A 279 9.64 25.77 8.03
N LYS A 280 10.81 26.40 8.23
CA LYS A 280 11.28 27.54 7.44
C LYS A 280 12.70 27.30 6.95
N ALA A 281 12.91 27.28 5.63
CA ALA A 281 14.18 26.92 5.01
C ALA A 281 15.36 27.79 5.47
N GLN A 282 15.16 29.10 5.58
CA GLN A 282 16.16 30.05 6.09
C GLN A 282 16.61 29.77 7.54
N ALA A 283 15.84 28.99 8.30
CA ALA A 283 16.14 28.63 9.69
C ALA A 283 16.66 27.19 9.83
N TYR A 284 16.80 26.42 8.75
CA TYR A 284 17.20 25.01 8.82
C TYR A 284 18.54 24.81 9.50
N SER A 285 19.52 25.70 9.30
CA SER A 285 20.83 25.62 9.97
C SER A 285 20.68 25.63 11.50
N THR A 286 20.14 26.70 12.06
CA THR A 286 19.94 26.86 13.51
C THR A 286 19.02 25.79 14.08
N CYS A 287 17.93 25.46 13.37
CA CYS A 287 16.96 24.47 13.82
C CYS A 287 17.56 23.05 13.86
N GLY A 288 18.25 22.62 12.80
CA GLY A 288 18.90 21.31 12.75
C GLY A 288 20.00 21.18 13.79
N SER A 289 20.81 22.23 14.04
CA SER A 289 21.79 22.22 15.13
C SER A 289 21.16 22.04 16.51
N ARG A 290 19.99 22.65 16.76
CA ARG A 290 19.25 22.45 18.02
C ARG A 290 18.79 20.99 18.16
N ILE A 291 18.30 20.37 17.09
CA ILE A 291 17.88 18.96 17.11
C ILE A 291 19.08 18.04 17.35
N ILE A 292 20.21 18.29 16.69
CA ILE A 292 21.47 17.55 16.89
C ILE A 292 21.86 17.55 18.38
N ASN A 293 21.84 18.73 19.02
CA ASN A 293 22.15 18.85 20.45
C ASN A 293 21.14 18.10 21.33
N ASN A 294 19.85 18.26 21.06
CA ASN A 294 18.77 17.61 21.83
C ASN A 294 18.81 16.07 21.72
N LEU A 295 19.24 15.55 20.58
CA LEU A 295 19.41 14.11 20.34
C LEU A 295 20.78 13.59 20.76
N GLU A 296 21.64 14.43 21.33
CA GLU A 296 23.01 14.07 21.71
C GLU A 296 23.80 13.46 20.53
N ILE A 297 23.60 14.01 19.33
CA ILE A 297 24.40 13.69 18.15
C ILE A 297 25.68 14.55 18.23
N SER A 298 26.85 13.96 17.95
CA SER A 298 28.12 14.68 17.95
C SER A 298 28.12 15.73 16.83
N ALA A 299 28.00 17.01 17.20
CA ALA A 299 28.05 18.11 16.24
C ALA A 299 29.39 18.15 15.50
N ASP A 300 30.49 17.82 16.18
CA ASP A 300 31.84 17.78 15.60
C ASP A 300 31.95 16.74 14.48
N ASP A 301 31.36 15.55 14.66
CA ASP A 301 31.38 14.51 13.62
C ASP A 301 30.57 14.91 12.38
N ILE A 302 29.44 15.60 12.58
CA ILE A 302 28.61 16.11 11.47
C ILE A 302 29.32 17.23 10.72
N VAL A 303 29.93 18.18 11.44
CA VAL A 303 30.72 19.26 10.84
C VAL A 303 31.93 18.70 10.09
N LYS A 304 32.63 17.74 10.69
CA LYS A 304 33.76 17.05 10.05
C LYS A 304 33.32 16.33 8.77
N CYS A 305 32.23 15.56 8.82
CA CYS A 305 31.68 14.87 7.64
C CYS A 305 31.34 15.86 6.51
N ARG A 306 30.71 16.99 6.84
CA ARG A 306 30.42 18.06 5.88
C ARG A 306 31.72 18.63 5.30
N ASP A 307 32.65 19.07 6.14
CA ASP A 307 33.84 19.79 5.70
C ASP A 307 34.76 18.89 4.86
N GLU A 308 34.91 17.61 5.25
CA GLU A 308 35.68 16.62 4.49
C GLU A 308 35.05 16.27 3.14
N SER A 309 33.75 16.56 2.94
CA SER A 309 33.07 16.31 1.66
C SER A 309 33.41 17.34 0.57
N PHE A 310 33.90 18.53 0.93
CA PHE A 310 34.30 19.54 -0.03
C PHE A 310 35.73 19.30 -0.50
N LYS A 311 35.89 19.05 -1.79
CA LYS A 311 37.15 18.68 -2.43
C LYS A 311 37.57 19.68 -3.49
N ASP A 312 38.86 19.98 -3.54
CA ASP A 312 39.45 20.76 -4.62
C ASP A 312 39.35 19.97 -5.95
N PRO A 313 38.88 20.58 -7.05
CA PRO A 313 38.63 19.86 -8.30
C PRO A 313 39.87 19.28 -8.96
N PHE A 314 41.07 19.81 -8.66
CA PHE A 314 42.31 19.41 -9.31
C PHE A 314 43.13 18.44 -8.45
N THR A 315 43.20 18.70 -7.15
CA THR A 315 44.02 17.94 -6.20
C THR A 315 43.24 16.85 -5.49
N HIS A 316 41.89 16.90 -5.53
CA HIS A 316 40.97 16.02 -4.79
C HIS A 316 41.16 16.03 -3.26
N GLN A 317 41.90 16.99 -2.72
CA GLN A 317 42.10 17.17 -1.29
C GLN A 317 40.96 17.97 -0.68
N THR A 318 40.75 17.80 0.63
CA THR A 318 39.76 18.60 1.36
C THR A 318 40.10 20.07 1.27
N THR A 319 39.12 20.92 0.92
CA THR A 319 39.31 22.36 0.75
C THR A 319 38.30 23.17 1.54
N LYS A 320 38.71 24.36 1.99
CA LYS A 320 37.83 25.37 2.59
C LYS A 320 37.32 26.39 1.56
N ASN A 321 37.85 26.37 0.34
CA ASN A 321 37.36 27.20 -0.75
C ASN A 321 36.08 26.58 -1.33
N LEU A 322 34.94 26.83 -0.67
CA LEU A 322 33.66 26.21 -1.04
C LEU A 322 33.18 26.63 -2.44
N THR A 323 33.52 27.85 -2.88
CA THR A 323 33.09 28.38 -4.17
C THR A 323 33.65 27.55 -5.33
N ASN A 324 34.97 27.35 -5.38
CA ASN A 324 35.65 26.59 -6.43
C ASN A 324 36.00 25.16 -5.95
N SER A 325 35.00 24.44 -5.45
CA SER A 325 35.12 23.06 -4.99
C SER A 325 34.04 22.17 -5.59
N TYR A 326 34.20 20.85 -5.51
CA TYR A 326 33.09 19.92 -5.67
C TYR A 326 32.77 19.25 -4.35
N ASN A 327 31.53 18.77 -4.19
CA ASN A 327 31.12 18.08 -2.99
C ASN A 327 30.99 16.59 -3.29
N ALA A 328 31.84 15.76 -2.68
CA ALA A 328 31.91 14.33 -2.97
C ALA A 328 30.61 13.57 -2.58
N ILE A 329 29.88 14.04 -1.58
CA ILE A 329 28.58 13.46 -1.19
C ILE A 329 27.55 13.74 -2.28
N LEU A 330 27.42 15.01 -2.70
CA LEU A 330 26.45 15.41 -3.71
C LEU A 330 26.78 14.82 -5.08
N GLU A 331 28.05 14.72 -5.44
CA GLU A 331 28.47 14.12 -6.70
C GLU A 331 28.08 12.64 -6.79
N HIS A 332 28.29 11.89 -5.71
CA HIS A 332 27.84 10.52 -5.63
C HIS A 332 26.32 10.41 -5.74
N GLN A 333 25.57 11.33 -5.12
CA GLN A 333 24.11 11.33 -5.22
C GLN A 333 23.62 11.59 -6.65
N MET A 334 24.20 12.55 -7.36
CA MET A 334 23.83 12.84 -8.75
C MET A 334 24.07 11.66 -9.68
N ILE A 335 25.23 11.00 -9.58
CA ILE A 335 25.55 9.81 -10.37
C ILE A 335 24.51 8.71 -10.14
N LEU A 336 24.08 8.51 -8.89
CA LEU A 336 23.05 7.51 -8.59
C LEU A 336 21.66 7.93 -9.09
N LEU A 337 21.29 9.20 -8.97
CA LEU A 337 20.00 9.71 -9.45
C LEU A 337 19.84 9.56 -10.96
N GLU A 338 20.89 9.80 -11.75
CA GLU A 338 20.87 9.63 -13.21
C GLU A 338 20.62 8.17 -13.62
N ASN A 339 21.10 7.20 -12.83
CA ASN A 339 21.07 5.78 -13.18
C ASN A 339 19.90 5.01 -12.54
N ALA A 340 19.26 5.57 -11.51
CA ALA A 340 18.25 4.85 -10.73
C ALA A 340 16.85 4.81 -11.39
N GLY A 341 16.61 5.57 -12.47
CA GLY A 341 15.32 5.55 -13.20
C GLY A 341 14.11 5.99 -12.36
N MET A 342 14.33 6.72 -11.27
CA MET A 342 13.28 7.07 -10.31
C MET A 342 12.40 8.21 -10.81
N VAL A 343 11.11 7.92 -11.00
CA VAL A 343 10.09 8.91 -11.37
C VAL A 343 9.25 9.28 -10.14
N GLY A 344 9.17 10.57 -9.83
CA GLY A 344 8.38 11.09 -8.70
C GLY A 344 9.10 11.09 -7.35
N LEU A 345 8.49 11.78 -6.37
CA LEU A 345 9.00 11.99 -5.02
C LEU A 345 7.91 11.78 -3.96
N PRO A 346 8.24 11.19 -2.79
CA PRO A 346 9.42 10.34 -2.58
C PRO A 346 9.34 9.07 -3.43
N SER A 347 10.47 8.40 -3.64
CA SER A 347 10.52 7.10 -4.33
C SER A 347 11.55 6.18 -3.70
N VAL A 348 11.35 4.87 -3.90
CA VAL A 348 12.24 3.82 -3.36
C VAL A 348 12.62 2.87 -4.48
N VAL A 349 13.87 2.42 -4.47
CA VAL A 349 14.40 1.39 -5.36
C VAL A 349 14.89 0.24 -4.50
N VAL A 350 14.51 -0.99 -4.86
CA VAL A 350 15.00 -2.22 -4.24
C VAL A 350 15.65 -3.06 -5.32
N ASN A 351 16.94 -3.38 -5.16
CA ASN A 351 17.74 -4.13 -6.15
C ASN A 351 17.61 -3.59 -7.59
N SER A 352 17.77 -2.28 -7.77
CA SER A 352 17.67 -1.60 -9.08
C SER A 352 16.27 -1.55 -9.71
N ILE A 353 15.24 -2.05 -9.02
CA ILE A 353 13.84 -1.95 -9.46
C ILE A 353 13.14 -0.87 -8.65
N VAL A 354 12.52 0.08 -9.36
CA VAL A 354 11.70 1.14 -8.73
C VAL A 354 10.45 0.50 -8.12
N TYR A 355 10.25 0.70 -6.82
CA TYR A 355 9.09 0.22 -6.08
C TYR A 355 7.78 0.73 -6.71
N LYS A 356 6.79 -0.15 -6.82
CA LYS A 356 5.44 0.12 -7.34
C LYS A 356 4.39 -0.22 -6.29
N GLY A 357 3.20 0.35 -6.44
CA GLY A 357 2.13 0.27 -5.45
C GLY A 357 2.17 1.42 -4.46
N GLN A 358 1.35 1.28 -3.42
CA GLN A 358 1.24 2.28 -2.37
C GLN A 358 2.56 2.37 -1.59
N LEU A 359 3.13 3.57 -1.54
CA LEU A 359 4.40 3.83 -0.85
C LEU A 359 4.17 3.97 0.67
N THR A 360 4.34 2.84 1.37
CA THR A 360 4.21 2.72 2.83
C THR A 360 5.43 2.00 3.41
N GLY A 361 5.73 2.25 4.69
CA GLY A 361 6.83 1.54 5.37
C GLY A 361 6.67 0.01 5.31
N LYS A 362 5.43 -0.48 5.48
CA LYS A 362 5.11 -1.91 5.41
C LYS A 362 5.30 -2.48 4.00
N GLY A 363 4.85 -1.76 2.97
CA GLY A 363 5.00 -2.20 1.58
C GLY A 363 6.46 -2.31 1.17
N ILE A 364 7.29 -1.35 1.56
CA ILE A 364 8.74 -1.39 1.33
C ILE A 364 9.39 -2.57 2.08
N PHE A 365 8.99 -2.82 3.32
CA PHE A 365 9.46 -3.98 4.08
C PHE A 365 9.12 -5.30 3.38
N GLY A 366 7.88 -5.47 2.93
CA GLY A 366 7.45 -6.64 2.18
C GLY A 366 8.24 -6.85 0.89
N GLU A 367 8.52 -5.77 0.16
CA GLU A 367 9.38 -5.82 -1.04
C GLU A 367 10.79 -6.30 -0.69
N ILE A 368 11.46 -5.65 0.28
CA ILE A 368 12.80 -6.02 0.73
C ILE A 368 12.87 -7.51 1.12
N CYS A 369 11.88 -7.98 1.89
CA CYS A 369 11.80 -9.37 2.31
C CYS A 369 11.69 -10.35 1.13
N ASN A 370 10.93 -10.00 0.09
CA ASN A 370 10.79 -10.83 -1.10
C ASN A 370 12.01 -10.74 -2.03
N SER A 371 12.80 -9.67 -1.95
CA SER A 371 14.05 -9.44 -2.70
C SER A 371 15.28 -10.17 -2.16
N PHE A 372 15.18 -10.91 -1.05
CA PHE A 372 16.25 -11.81 -0.62
C PHE A 372 16.25 -13.11 -1.46
N ILE A 373 17.45 -13.60 -1.79
CA ILE A 373 17.63 -14.99 -2.25
C ILE A 373 17.28 -15.95 -1.11
N THR A 374 17.85 -15.70 0.07
CA THR A 374 17.57 -16.45 1.30
C THR A 374 16.97 -15.51 2.35
N PRO A 375 15.63 -15.41 2.47
CA PRO A 375 15.00 -14.46 3.39
C PRO A 375 15.36 -14.73 4.86
N PRO A 376 15.66 -13.69 5.65
CA PRO A 376 15.90 -13.84 7.08
C PRO A 376 14.61 -14.22 7.82
N SER A 377 14.73 -14.76 9.03
CA SER A 377 13.58 -15.27 9.81
C SER A 377 12.50 -14.20 10.06
N ILE A 378 12.88 -12.93 10.16
CA ILE A 378 11.97 -11.80 10.33
C ILE A 378 11.06 -11.57 9.10
N CYS A 379 11.47 -12.04 7.93
CA CYS A 379 10.74 -11.93 6.67
C CYS A 379 9.76 -13.08 6.41
N LYS A 380 9.67 -14.06 7.32
CA LYS A 380 8.90 -15.29 7.11
C LYS A 380 7.43 -15.02 6.76
N GLU A 381 6.79 -14.09 7.46
CA GLU A 381 5.37 -13.77 7.22
C GLU A 381 5.13 -13.13 5.85
N GLU A 382 6.09 -12.35 5.34
CA GLU A 382 5.99 -11.66 4.05
C GLU A 382 6.23 -12.60 2.84
N VAL A 383 6.98 -13.69 3.06
CA VAL A 383 7.39 -14.63 1.99
C VAL A 383 6.56 -15.92 2.00
N GLU A 384 6.30 -16.52 3.16
CA GLU A 384 5.65 -17.83 3.24
C GLU A 384 4.13 -17.74 3.39
N ASN A 385 3.63 -16.73 4.09
CA ASN A 385 2.22 -16.61 4.46
C ASN A 385 1.43 -15.65 3.55
N TYR A 386 1.88 -15.45 2.31
CA TYR A 386 1.10 -14.69 1.34
C TYR A 386 -0.15 -15.47 0.95
N TYR A 387 -1.27 -15.17 1.62
CA TYR A 387 -2.57 -15.64 1.22
C TYR A 387 -3.09 -14.75 0.10
N GLN A 388 -3.35 -15.32 -1.09
CA GLN A 388 -4.22 -14.67 -2.07
C GLN A 388 -5.53 -14.33 -1.34
N PHE A 389 -5.94 -13.06 -1.38
CA PHE A 389 -7.22 -12.65 -0.81
C PHE A 389 -8.32 -13.49 -1.44
N SER A 390 -8.77 -14.51 -0.71
CA SER A 390 -9.88 -15.36 -1.04
C SER A 390 -11.02 -14.87 -0.17
N PHE A 391 -12.05 -14.31 -0.80
CA PHE A 391 -13.25 -13.89 -0.10
C PHE A 391 -13.86 -15.10 0.61
N SER A 392 -13.61 -15.21 1.92
CA SER A 392 -14.29 -16.17 2.77
C SER A 392 -15.69 -15.63 3.08
N GLY A 393 -16.59 -15.75 2.11
CA GLY A 393 -18.04 -15.55 2.33
C GLY A 393 -18.62 -16.43 3.45
N THR A 394 -17.82 -17.33 4.03
CA THR A 394 -18.15 -18.19 5.17
C THR A 394 -18.25 -17.43 6.49
N HIS A 395 -17.45 -16.38 6.73
CA HIS A 395 -17.50 -15.65 8.01
C HIS A 395 -18.77 -14.80 8.15
N TYR A 396 -19.23 -14.16 7.07
CA TYR A 396 -20.47 -13.38 7.09
C TYR A 396 -21.69 -14.28 7.32
N LEU A 397 -21.74 -15.43 6.64
CA LEU A 397 -22.83 -16.40 6.81
C LEU A 397 -22.90 -16.92 8.25
N PHE A 398 -21.76 -17.20 8.88
CA PHE A 398 -21.70 -17.62 10.28
C PHE A 398 -22.26 -16.57 11.24
N TRP A 399 -21.85 -15.30 11.11
CA TRP A 399 -22.36 -14.22 11.96
C TRP A 399 -23.85 -13.92 11.73
N VAL A 400 -24.32 -14.02 10.48
CA VAL A 400 -25.75 -13.88 10.17
C VAL A 400 -26.56 -15.03 10.79
N LEU A 401 -26.10 -16.27 10.67
CA LEU A 401 -26.76 -17.44 11.29
C LEU A 401 -26.77 -17.34 12.81
N LEU A 402 -25.68 -16.86 13.42
CA LEU A 402 -25.59 -16.60 14.85
C LEU A 402 -26.65 -15.56 15.30
N ILE A 403 -26.73 -14.42 14.61
CA ILE A 403 -27.70 -13.35 14.93
C ILE A 403 -29.15 -13.86 14.78
N VAL A 404 -29.45 -14.59 13.71
CA VAL A 404 -30.78 -15.18 13.50
C VAL A 404 -31.12 -16.17 14.61
N SER A 405 -30.17 -17.02 15.03
CA SER A 405 -30.38 -17.96 16.14
C SER A 405 -30.68 -17.27 17.47
N ILE A 406 -29.99 -16.15 17.76
CA ILE A 406 -30.22 -15.33 18.96
C ILE A 406 -31.62 -14.69 18.92
N LEU A 407 -32.05 -14.17 17.77
CA LEU A 407 -33.37 -13.58 17.61
C LEU A 407 -34.50 -14.61 17.80
N ILE A 408 -34.33 -15.83 17.28
CA ILE A 408 -35.29 -16.94 17.49
C ILE A 408 -35.36 -17.32 18.97
N ALA A 409 -34.22 -17.41 19.66
CA ALA A 409 -34.19 -17.71 21.09
C ALA A 409 -34.91 -16.64 21.93
N ILE A 410 -34.69 -15.36 21.62
CA ILE A 410 -35.40 -14.24 22.27
C ILE A 410 -36.91 -14.34 22.01
N PHE A 411 -37.32 -14.64 20.78
CA PHE A 411 -38.73 -14.79 20.43
C PHE A 411 -39.41 -15.92 21.20
N ILE A 412 -38.75 -17.07 21.33
CA ILE A 412 -39.25 -18.21 22.11
C ILE A 412 -39.36 -17.85 23.60
N ILE A 413 -38.38 -17.13 24.15
CA ILE A 413 -38.42 -16.65 25.55
C ILE A 413 -39.60 -15.71 25.76
N VAL A 414 -39.82 -14.75 24.86
CA VAL A 414 -40.97 -13.83 24.91
C VAL A 414 -42.29 -14.59 24.84
N LEU A 415 -42.42 -15.54 23.91
CA LEU A 415 -43.60 -16.40 23.82
C LEU A 415 -43.83 -17.21 25.09
N TYR A 416 -42.78 -17.76 25.70
CA TYR A 416 -42.87 -18.47 26.97
C TYR A 416 -43.39 -17.55 28.10
N PHE A 417 -42.88 -16.33 28.20
CA PHE A 417 -43.37 -15.36 29.19
C PHE A 417 -44.82 -14.92 28.94
N LEU A 418 -45.21 -14.71 27.68
CA LEU A 418 -46.59 -14.41 27.31
C LEU A 418 -47.54 -15.57 27.61
N PHE A 419 -47.14 -16.79 27.28
CA PHE A 419 -47.89 -18.01 27.59
C PHE A 419 -48.04 -18.22 29.09
N LYS A 420 -46.95 -18.04 29.86
CA LYS A 420 -46.98 -18.11 31.33
C LYS A 420 -47.94 -17.07 31.92
N LYS A 421 -47.91 -15.84 31.41
CA LYS A 421 -48.81 -14.76 31.85
C LYS A 421 -50.27 -15.06 31.51
N PHE A 422 -50.52 -15.65 30.34
CA PHE A 422 -51.85 -16.07 29.91
C PHE A 422 -52.41 -17.18 30.81
N VAL A 423 -51.63 -18.25 31.05
CA VAL A 423 -52.03 -19.37 31.93
C VAL A 423 -52.27 -18.90 33.37
N GLN A 424 -51.44 -17.98 33.89
CA GLN A 424 -51.68 -17.41 35.22
C GLN A 424 -53.01 -16.66 35.28
N ARG A 425 -53.38 -15.93 34.23
CA ARG A 425 -54.65 -15.20 34.16
C ARG A 425 -55.86 -16.14 34.15
N ASP A 426 -55.81 -17.16 33.30
CA ASP A 426 -56.87 -18.17 33.21
C ASP A 426 -57.00 -18.98 34.51
N SER A 427 -55.87 -19.29 35.16
CA SER A 427 -55.88 -20.02 36.43
C SER A 427 -56.59 -19.23 37.54
N VAL A 428 -56.41 -17.91 37.62
CA VAL A 428 -57.07 -17.07 38.63
C VAL A 428 -58.59 -17.06 38.40
N GLU A 429 -59.03 -16.97 37.14
CA GLU A 429 -60.44 -16.91 36.77
C GLU A 429 -61.16 -18.24 37.09
N VAL A 430 -60.57 -19.37 36.74
CA VAL A 430 -61.14 -20.71 37.02
C VAL A 430 -61.14 -21.02 38.52
N THR A 431 -60.06 -20.69 39.24
CA THR A 431 -59.96 -20.98 40.68
C THR A 431 -60.96 -20.14 41.48
N GLN A 432 -61.22 -18.90 41.07
CA GLN A 432 -62.18 -18.02 41.74
C GLN A 432 -63.63 -18.51 41.58
N VAL A 433 -63.99 -19.04 40.40
CA VAL A 433 -65.32 -19.66 40.18
C VAL A 433 -65.50 -20.91 41.04
N GLN A 434 -64.50 -21.81 41.07
CA GLN A 434 -64.57 -23.04 41.88
C GLN A 434 -64.61 -22.75 43.39
N VAL A 435 -63.85 -21.75 43.86
CA VAL A 435 -63.89 -21.31 45.27
C VAL A 435 -65.27 -20.76 45.62
N ASN A 436 -65.87 -19.93 44.78
CA ASN A 436 -67.22 -19.41 45.02
C ASN A 436 -68.29 -20.51 45.06
N GLU A 437 -68.14 -21.54 44.22
CA GLU A 437 -69.05 -22.69 44.21
C GLU A 437 -68.89 -23.55 45.47
N MET A 438 -67.66 -23.85 45.89
CA MET A 438 -67.41 -24.58 47.14
C MET A 438 -67.88 -23.81 48.38
N VAL A 439 -67.65 -22.49 48.45
CA VAL A 439 -68.14 -21.64 49.55
C VAL A 439 -69.67 -21.66 49.59
N SER A 440 -70.33 -21.58 48.43
CA SER A 440 -71.80 -21.68 48.36
C SER A 440 -72.33 -23.04 48.83
N GLN A 441 -71.65 -24.14 48.51
CA GLN A 441 -72.02 -25.47 48.99
C GLN A 441 -71.79 -25.61 50.50
N TYR A 442 -70.69 -25.05 51.02
CA TYR A 442 -70.38 -25.04 52.44
C TYR A 442 -71.43 -24.27 53.26
N ILE A 443 -71.84 -23.08 52.78
CA ILE A 443 -72.92 -22.29 53.41
C ILE A 443 -74.22 -23.09 53.44
N LYS A 444 -74.64 -23.68 52.31
CA LYS A 444 -75.86 -24.51 52.23
C LYS A 444 -75.82 -25.71 53.19
N PHE A 445 -74.66 -26.34 53.36
CA PHE A 445 -74.50 -27.47 54.29
C PHE A 445 -74.73 -27.06 55.75
N TYR A 446 -74.25 -25.89 56.17
CA TYR A 446 -74.44 -25.41 57.53
C TYR A 446 -75.85 -24.84 57.78
N GLU A 447 -76.42 -24.10 56.83
CA GLU A 447 -77.82 -23.65 56.91
C GLU A 447 -78.80 -24.84 56.99
N GLY A 448 -78.54 -25.91 56.25
CA GLY A 448 -79.33 -27.15 56.34
C GLY A 448 -79.20 -27.86 57.69
N LYS A 449 -78.03 -27.75 58.35
CA LYS A 449 -77.80 -28.30 59.69
C LYS A 449 -78.54 -27.50 60.78
N ASP A 450 -78.59 -26.18 60.63
CA ASP A 450 -79.29 -25.31 61.57
C ASP A 450 -80.82 -25.46 61.44
N GLN A 451 -81.34 -25.69 60.24
CA GLN A 451 -82.76 -26.04 60.02
C GLN A 451 -83.14 -27.40 60.62
N GLN A 452 -82.25 -28.39 60.59
CA GLN A 452 -82.49 -29.69 61.25
C GLN A 452 -82.50 -29.59 62.78
N LYS A 453 -81.78 -28.63 63.38
CA LYS A 453 -81.83 -28.35 64.82
C LYS A 453 -83.09 -27.61 65.26
N GLN A 454 -83.71 -26.80 64.40
CA GLN A 454 -84.96 -26.10 64.72
C GLN A 454 -86.20 -26.99 64.64
N ASN A 455 -86.17 -28.08 63.86
CA ASN A 455 -87.28 -29.03 63.73
C ASN A 455 -87.26 -30.19 64.74
N SER A 456 -86.41 -30.15 65.78
CA SER A 456 -86.27 -31.21 66.79
C SER A 456 -86.77 -30.84 68.19
N TYR A 457 -87.72 -29.89 68.32
CA TYR A 457 -88.40 -29.57 69.57
C TYR A 457 -89.92 -29.57 69.41
#